data_AF-A0A7K0A574-F1
#
_entry.id   AF-A0A7K0A574-F1
#
_cell.length_a   1.000
_cell.length_b   1.000
_cell.length_c   1.000
_cell.angle_alpha   90.00
_cell.angle_beta   90.00
_cell.angle_gamma   90.00
#
_symmetry.space_group_name_H-M   'P 1'
#
loop_
_entity.id
_entity.type
_entity.pdbx_description
1 polymer ?
#
loop_
_entity_poly.entity_id
_entity_poly.type
_entity_poly.pdbx_seq_one_letter_code
_entity_poly.pdbx_strand_id
1 'polypeptide(L)' 'MEDKLHECRNLVGNQQTPCWAELDQLLMERIVPWAPLTTELLVQITSDKVVDYSFDQANAMPALDRIAVAP' A
#
# COMPACT_ATOMS: atom_id res chain seq x y z
N MET A 1 -17.28 14.76 -4.54
CA MET A 1 -16.18 13.97 -3.94
C MET A 1 -16.75 12.87 -3.08
N GLU A 2 -17.59 13.21 -2.10
CA GLU A 2 -18.32 12.22 -1.29
C GLU A 2 -19.20 11.30 -2.15
N ASP A 3 -19.86 11.83 -3.18
CA ASP A 3 -20.63 11.01 -4.13
C ASP A 3 -19.76 9.97 -4.86
N LYS A 4 -18.55 10.38 -5.32
CA LYS A 4 -17.62 9.49 -6.01
C LYS A 4 -17.02 8.44 -5.07
N LEU A 5 -16.72 8.83 -3.83
CA LEU A 5 -16.34 7.91 -2.76
C LEU A 5 -17.42 6.84 -2.52
N HIS A 6 -18.69 7.25 -2.48
CA HIS A 6 -19.81 6.33 -2.28
C HIS A 6 -20.01 5.40 -3.48
N GLU A 7 -19.91 5.94 -4.70
CA GLU A 7 -19.95 5.17 -5.96
C GLU A 7 -18.88 4.07 -5.96
N CYS A 8 -17.61 4.42 -5.75
CA CYS A 8 -16.51 3.45 -5.83
C CYS A 8 -16.59 2.37 -4.74
N ARG A 9 -17.12 2.70 -3.56
CA ARG A 9 -17.32 1.73 -2.47
C ARG A 9 -18.31 0.63 -2.84
N ASN A 10 -19.30 0.93 -3.68
CA ASN A 10 -20.35 -0.02 -4.06
C ASN A 10 -19.95 -0.91 -5.25
N LEU A 11 -18.87 -0.58 -5.96
CA LEU A 11 -18.32 -1.41 -7.03
C LEU A 11 -17.43 -2.52 -6.48
N VAL A 12 -17.29 -3.62 -7.24
CA VAL A 12 -16.41 -4.75 -6.90
C VAL A 12 -15.65 -5.25 -8.12
N GLY A 13 -14.54 -5.94 -7.88
CA GLY A 13 -13.70 -6.53 -8.93
C GLY A 13 -13.18 -5.47 -9.91
N ASN A 14 -13.20 -5.80 -11.21
CA ASN A 14 -12.56 -5.00 -12.26
C ASN A 14 -13.16 -3.60 -12.43
N GLN A 15 -14.39 -3.36 -11.97
CA GLN A 15 -15.04 -2.04 -12.07
C GLN A 15 -14.59 -1.09 -10.96
N GLN A 16 -14.08 -1.63 -9.84
CA GLN A 16 -13.75 -0.84 -8.67
C GLN A 16 -12.44 -0.06 -8.83
N THR A 17 -11.40 -0.71 -9.35
CA THR A 17 -10.08 -0.10 -9.58
C THR A 17 -10.13 1.18 -10.43
N PRO A 18 -10.77 1.22 -11.62
CA PRO A 18 -10.83 2.46 -12.40
C PRO A 18 -11.59 3.58 -11.69
N CYS A 19 -12.64 3.26 -10.92
CA CYS A 19 -13.35 4.26 -10.12
C CYS A 19 -12.43 4.93 -9.08
N TRP A 20 -11.62 4.13 -8.38
CA TRP A 20 -10.64 4.67 -7.43
C TRP A 20 -9.56 5.53 -8.10
N ALA A 21 -9.11 5.16 -9.30
CA ALA A 21 -8.15 5.95 -10.07
C ALA A 21 -8.73 7.32 -10.47
N GLU A 22 -10.00 7.36 -10.90
CA GLU A 22 -10.69 8.63 -11.19
C GLU A 22 -10.85 9.52 -9.95
N LEU A 23 -11.14 8.92 -8.80
CA LEU A 23 -11.21 9.65 -7.54
C LEU A 23 -9.85 10.24 -7.16
N ASP A 24 -8.78 9.46 -7.27
CA ASP A 24 -7.40 9.90 -7.00
C ASP A 24 -7.03 11.09 -7.89
N GLN A 25 -7.31 11.02 -9.19
CA GLN A 25 -7.10 12.15 -10.10
C GLN A 25 -7.90 13.39 -9.69
N LEU A 26 -9.17 13.23 -9.31
CA LEU A 26 -9.99 14.35 -8.85
C LEU A 26 -9.44 14.99 -7.56
N LEU A 27 -8.89 14.20 -6.64
CA LEU A 27 -8.23 14.70 -5.42
C LEU A 27 -6.95 15.47 -5.76
N MET A 28 -6.11 14.91 -6.64
CA MET A 28 -4.89 15.54 -7.12
C MET A 28 -5.15 16.89 -7.80
N GLU A 29 -6.16 16.97 -8.65
CA GLU A 29 -6.46 18.18 -9.42
C GLU A 29 -7.13 19.29 -8.58
N ARG A 30 -7.93 18.92 -7.57
CA ARG A 30 -8.83 19.89 -6.91
C ARG A 30 -8.49 20.21 -5.47
N ILE A 31 -7.77 19.35 -4.75
CA ILE A 31 -7.57 19.50 -3.30
C ILE A 31 -6.09 19.52 -2.93
N VAL A 32 -5.37 18.44 -3.22
CA VAL A 32 -3.95 18.32 -2.88
C VAL A 32 -3.22 17.80 -4.11
N PRO A 33 -2.45 18.62 -4.83
CA PRO A 33 -1.67 18.20 -6.00
C PRO A 33 -0.50 17.32 -5.57
N TRP A 34 -0.83 16.09 -5.20
CA TRP A 34 0.04 14.99 -4.88
C TRP A 34 0.37 14.29 -6.22
N ALA A 35 1.31 14.81 -7.00
CA ALA A 35 1.79 14.04 -8.15
C ALA A 35 2.77 12.96 -7.64
N PRO A 36 2.60 11.66 -7.98
CA PRO A 36 3.53 10.63 -7.54
C PRO A 36 4.88 10.81 -8.24
N LEU A 37 5.91 11.19 -7.48
CA LEU A 37 7.27 11.40 -7.98
C LEU A 37 8.18 10.19 -7.76
N THR A 38 7.91 9.42 -6.71
CA THR A 38 8.71 8.28 -6.29
C THR A 38 7.81 7.13 -5.84
N THR A 39 8.35 5.92 -5.88
CA THR A 39 7.80 4.76 -5.20
C THR A 39 8.70 4.40 -4.05
N GLU A 40 8.13 4.03 -2.91
CA GLU A 40 8.91 3.54 -1.79
C GLU A 40 9.35 2.10 -2.04
N LEU A 41 10.66 1.85 -1.89
CA LEU A 41 11.24 0.52 -1.91
C LEU A 41 11.82 0.26 -0.52
N LEU A 42 11.35 -0.79 0.15
CA LEU A 42 11.94 -1.23 1.41
C LEU A 42 13.07 -2.22 1.14
N VAL A 43 14.29 -1.86 1.58
CA VAL A 43 15.44 -2.75 1.62
C VAL A 43 15.80 -2.99 3.09
N GLN A 44 15.68 -4.24 3.54
CA GLN A 44 15.97 -4.64 4.91
C GLN A 44 17.28 -5.44 4.97
N ILE A 45 18.23 -4.98 5.77
CA ILE A 45 19.44 -5.75 6.11
C ILE A 45 19.16 -6.50 7.42
N THR A 46 19.45 -7.79 7.45
CA THR A 46 19.31 -8.66 8.63
C THR A 46 20.65 -9.29 9.00
N SER A 47 20.75 -9.81 10.23
CA SER A 47 21.89 -10.62 10.65
C SER A 47 21.88 -11.99 9.94
N ASP A 48 23.06 -12.58 9.73
CA ASP A 48 23.21 -13.98 9.27
C ASP A 48 22.55 -15.01 10.20
N LYS A 49 22.22 -14.62 11.45
CA LYS A 49 21.44 -15.45 12.36
C LYS A 49 19.96 -15.51 12.02
N VAL A 50 19.43 -14.58 11.23
CA VAL A 50 18.02 -14.61 10.80
C VAL A 50 17.89 -15.65 9.70
N VAL A 51 17.30 -16.80 10.03
CA VAL A 51 17.18 -17.95 9.11
C VAL A 51 15.84 -17.99 8.38
N ASP A 52 14.85 -17.24 8.85
CA ASP A 52 13.59 -17.02 8.16
C ASP A 52 13.10 -15.58 8.40
N TYR A 53 12.63 -14.94 7.34
CA TYR A 53 12.16 -13.56 7.34
C TYR A 53 10.87 -13.43 6.53
N SER A 54 9.87 -12.80 7.12
CA SER A 54 8.62 -12.45 6.46
C SER A 54 8.36 -10.95 6.54
N PHE A 55 7.82 -10.39 5.46
CA PHE A 55 7.41 -9.00 5.37
C PHE A 55 5.90 -8.86 5.55
N ASP A 56 5.48 -7.90 6.39
CA ASP A 56 4.10 -7.53 6.60
C ASP A 56 3.65 -6.46 5.59
N GLN A 57 2.87 -6.88 4.59
CA GLN A 57 2.33 -6.00 3.55
C GLN A 57 1.31 -4.98 4.08
N ALA A 58 0.66 -5.25 5.22
CA ALA A 58 -0.34 -4.35 5.79
C ALA A 58 0.32 -3.19 6.55
N ASN A 59 1.45 -3.45 7.23
CA ASN A 59 2.16 -2.46 8.04
C ASN A 59 3.48 -1.96 7.40
N ALA A 60 3.84 -2.48 6.23
CA ALA A 60 5.08 -2.17 5.52
C ALA A 60 6.35 -2.34 6.39
N MET A 61 6.39 -3.37 7.24
CA MET A 61 7.46 -3.64 8.20
C MET A 61 7.77 -5.14 8.29
N PRO A 62 8.86 -5.56 8.97
CA PRO A 62 9.06 -6.98 9.29
C PRO A 62 7.88 -7.56 10.09
N ALA A 63 7.41 -8.75 9.72
CA ALA A 63 6.43 -9.50 10.50
C ALA A 63 7.11 -10.13 11.70
N LEU A 64 7.18 -9.40 12.83
CA LEU A 64 7.99 -9.77 14.00
C LEU A 64 7.60 -11.12 14.64
N ASP A 65 6.34 -11.53 14.47
CA ASP A 65 5.80 -12.82 14.89
C ASP A 65 6.18 -13.98 13.96
N ARG A 66 6.80 -13.69 12.81
CA ARG A 66 7.20 -14.67 11.78
C ARG A 66 8.66 -14.53 11.39
N ILE A 67 9.53 -14.31 12.38
CA ILE A 67 10.98 -14.30 12.23
C ILE A 67 11.58 -15.47 13.01
N ALA A 68 12.50 -16.21 12.37
CA ALA A 68 13.26 -17.27 13.03
C ALA A 68 14.74 -16.90 13.12
N VAL A 69 15.35 -17.19 14.27
CA VAL A 69 16.74 -16.84 14.57
C VAL A 69 17.49 -18.09 15.04
N ALA A 70 18.69 -18.31 14.50
CA ALA A 70 19.60 -19.34 14.96
C ALA A 70 20.17 -19.01 16.36
N PRO A 71 20.52 -20.02 17.17
CA PRO A 71 21.13 -19.82 18.49
C PRO A 71 22.34 -18.87 18.50
#